data_AF-A0A2J6X747-F1
#
_entry.id   AF-A0A2J6X747-F1
#
_cell.length_a   1.000
_cell.length_b   1.000
_cell.length_c   1.000
_cell.angle_alpha   90.00
_cell.angle_beta   90.00
_cell.angle_gamma   90.00
#
_symmetry.space_group_name_H-M   'P 1'
#
loop_
_entity.id
_entity.type
_entity.pdbx_description
1 polymer ?
#
loop_
_entity_poly.entity_id
_entity_poly.type
_entity_poly.pdbx_seq_one_letter_code
_entity_poly.pdbx_strand_id
1 'polypeptide(L)'
;MSLPPIYRIILIGIAVLLGLGAASSTLQPPAVAQVLNRGLHVQTGPDGQIDVVMPYRFALTFSAHGISAWRDLRRDPAGNHNLVVSDSVLVQVQTSANQPITTTPMLMHSSPVRAQITYTTAPTTVTYEVWAGGQIAISVNGQATISGPHLTPDTSSGAFLQPVAITPSSQHWLLFLDAWAGEALPKTTTAPSLAGIASTSGVGLAANGAVAITPSNGIVRYPRLRVRNWTGGAPSVQRAGVTLTPGIDYVTEYDEATGDLIIQYLHLLPPGSTSTRTFTIRPAQSEPVLALTILDANGTPRPIDPVTGMLIIDADLPAASSPAPGPLTTKDVFQIPYIQTDPVLRLQATVTDPPSGFDGVRFTVNGPGFTQTIDDTTA
;
A
#
# COMPACT_ATOMS: atom_id res chain seq x y z
N MET A 1 -17.72 33.99 -64.07
CA MET A 1 -17.62 35.15 -63.16
C MET A 1 -16.68 34.79 -62.02
N SER A 2 -15.51 35.39 -61.97
CA SER A 2 -14.48 35.14 -60.95
C SER A 2 -14.86 35.85 -59.65
N LEU A 3 -14.87 35.13 -58.53
CA LEU A 3 -15.06 35.72 -57.21
C LEU A 3 -14.06 36.86 -56.96
N PRO A 4 -14.48 37.99 -56.35
CA PRO A 4 -13.60 39.11 -56.04
C PRO A 4 -12.41 38.66 -55.18
N PRO A 5 -11.22 39.27 -55.33
CA PRO A 5 -9.99 38.85 -54.64
C PRO A 5 -10.14 38.84 -53.11
N ILE A 6 -11.00 39.69 -52.56
CA ILE A 6 -11.32 39.75 -51.12
C ILE A 6 -11.99 38.45 -50.64
N TYR A 7 -12.88 37.84 -51.44
CA TYR A 7 -13.52 36.57 -51.06
C TYR A 7 -12.55 35.39 -51.09
N ARG A 8 -11.53 35.42 -51.96
CA ARG A 8 -10.46 34.40 -51.97
C ARG A 8 -9.56 34.50 -50.74
N ILE A 9 -9.27 35.72 -50.28
CA ILE A 9 -8.47 35.94 -49.07
C ILE A 9 -9.23 35.48 -47.82
N ILE A 10 -10.54 35.74 -47.75
CA ILE A 10 -11.38 35.28 -46.63
C ILE A 10 -11.50 33.74 -46.62
N LEU A 11 -11.64 33.10 -47.79
CA LEU A 11 -11.68 31.64 -47.90
C LEU A 11 -10.35 30.96 -47.53
N ILE A 12 -9.21 31.56 -47.91
CA ILE A 12 -7.88 31.08 -47.48
C ILE A 12 -7.71 31.30 -45.98
N GLY A 13 -8.16 32.43 -45.43
CA GLY A 13 -8.12 32.70 -44.00
C GLY A 13 -8.93 31.69 -43.17
N ILE A 14 -10.15 31.34 -43.61
CA ILE A 14 -11.01 30.35 -42.94
C ILE A 14 -10.42 28.94 -43.08
N ALA A 15 -9.84 28.58 -44.23
CA ALA A 15 -9.18 27.28 -44.42
C ALA A 15 -7.89 27.14 -43.57
N VAL A 16 -7.13 28.22 -43.38
CA VAL A 16 -5.94 28.23 -42.50
C VAL A 16 -6.34 28.18 -41.02
N LEU A 17 -7.41 28.86 -40.61
CA LEU A 17 -7.93 28.79 -39.24
C LEU A 17 -8.57 27.42 -38.91
N LEU A 18 -9.24 26.78 -39.87
CA LEU A 18 -9.75 25.40 -39.69
C LEU A 18 -8.62 24.35 -39.75
N GLY A 19 -7.57 24.58 -40.54
CA GLY A 19 -6.38 23.71 -40.58
C GLY A 19 -5.50 23.81 -39.33
N LEU A 20 -5.38 24.99 -38.72
CA LEU A 20 -4.68 25.18 -37.44
C LEU A 20 -5.53 24.76 -36.22
N GLY A 21 -6.85 24.90 -36.30
CA GLY A 21 -7.78 24.41 -35.27
C GLY A 21 -7.89 22.87 -35.22
N ALA A 22 -7.69 22.18 -36.34
CA ALA A 22 -7.71 20.71 -36.41
C ALA A 22 -6.35 20.04 -36.10
N ALA A 23 -5.27 20.82 -35.97
CA ALA A 23 -3.94 20.32 -35.56
C ALA A 23 -3.63 20.55 -34.07
N SER A 24 -4.62 20.96 -33.27
CA SER A 24 -4.45 21.31 -31.84
C SER A 24 -5.06 20.29 -30.86
N SER A 25 -5.55 19.14 -31.32
CA SER A 25 -6.04 18.06 -30.45
C SER A 25 -5.08 16.87 -30.49
N THR A 26 -4.63 16.46 -29.29
CA THR A 26 -3.70 15.36 -28.95
C THR A 26 -2.21 15.68 -29.01
N LEU A 27 -1.80 16.77 -28.38
CA LEU A 27 -0.59 16.72 -27.54
C LEU A 27 -1.04 16.39 -26.11
N GLN A 28 -1.50 15.14 -25.94
CA GLN A 28 -1.22 14.46 -24.68
C GLN A 28 0.31 14.50 -24.57
N PRO A 29 0.91 14.92 -23.44
CA PRO A 29 2.33 14.64 -23.26
C PRO A 29 2.52 13.15 -23.58
N PRO A 30 3.61 12.74 -24.25
CA PRO A 30 3.91 11.32 -24.35
C PRO A 30 3.71 10.76 -22.96
N ALA A 31 2.94 9.67 -22.85
CA ALA A 31 2.82 8.96 -21.60
C ALA A 31 4.21 8.43 -21.30
N VAL A 32 5.07 9.31 -20.76
CA VAL A 32 6.20 8.93 -19.93
C VAL A 32 5.54 7.97 -19.00
N ALA A 33 5.92 6.69 -19.08
CA ALA A 33 5.52 5.69 -18.12
C ALA A 33 5.69 6.37 -16.77
N GLN A 34 4.58 6.79 -16.16
CA GLN A 34 4.65 7.45 -14.89
C GLN A 34 5.36 6.42 -14.04
N VAL A 35 6.52 6.79 -13.50
CA VAL A 35 7.09 6.04 -12.39
C VAL A 35 5.96 6.09 -11.38
N LEU A 36 5.17 5.01 -11.30
CA LEU A 36 4.13 4.96 -10.31
C LEU A 36 4.92 5.05 -9.02
N ASN A 37 4.80 6.18 -8.32
CA ASN A 37 5.28 6.29 -6.95
C ASN A 37 4.39 5.37 -6.13
N ARG A 38 4.64 4.06 -6.19
CA ARG A 38 3.78 3.01 -5.62
C ARG A 38 4.04 2.77 -4.13
N GLY A 39 4.93 3.55 -3.53
CA GLY A 39 5.16 3.55 -2.10
C GLY A 39 4.29 4.57 -1.37
N LEU A 40 4.41 4.54 -0.05
CA LEU A 40 3.79 5.52 0.82
C LEU A 40 4.37 6.90 0.52
N HIS A 41 3.50 7.89 0.38
CA HIS A 41 3.86 9.29 0.23
C HIS A 41 3.19 10.12 1.31
N VAL A 42 3.89 11.17 1.73
CA VAL A 42 3.45 12.06 2.78
C VAL A 42 3.44 13.48 2.25
N GLN A 43 2.35 14.19 2.49
CA GLN A 43 2.21 15.61 2.16
C GLN A 43 1.82 16.38 3.42
N THR A 44 2.47 17.51 3.66
CA THR A 44 2.09 18.42 4.75
C THR A 44 1.22 19.52 4.17
N GLY A 45 0.00 19.64 4.68
CA GLY A 45 -0.96 20.64 4.26
C GLY A 45 -0.70 22.02 4.88
N PRO A 46 -1.34 23.07 4.36
CA PRO A 46 -1.14 24.45 4.80
C PRO A 46 -1.51 24.70 6.28
N ASP A 47 -2.46 23.94 6.83
CA ASP A 47 -2.90 24.05 8.22
C ASP A 47 -2.10 23.15 9.19
N GLY A 48 -0.95 22.64 8.76
CA GLY A 48 -0.12 21.72 9.55
C GLY A 48 -0.68 20.30 9.65
N GLN A 49 -1.72 19.97 8.90
CA GLN A 49 -2.17 18.59 8.72
C GLN A 49 -1.13 17.76 7.96
N ILE A 50 -1.10 16.46 8.18
CA ILE A 50 -0.23 15.54 7.46
C ILE A 50 -1.11 14.50 6.76
N ASP A 51 -1.06 14.47 5.44
CA ASP A 51 -1.72 13.47 4.63
C ASP A 51 -0.74 12.35 4.31
N VAL A 52 -1.07 11.13 4.72
CA VAL A 52 -0.31 9.91 4.45
C VAL A 52 -1.10 9.05 3.49
N VAL A 53 -0.54 8.79 2.32
CA VAL A 53 -1.25 8.10 1.25
C VAL A 53 -0.42 6.96 0.74
N MET A 54 -1.05 5.79 0.67
CA MET A 54 -0.55 4.65 -0.06
C MET A 54 -1.46 4.47 -1.28
N PRO A 55 -0.98 4.79 -2.50
CA PRO A 55 -1.79 4.73 -3.70
C PRO A 55 -2.49 3.39 -3.85
N TYR A 56 -3.74 3.43 -4.32
CA TYR A 56 -4.57 2.23 -4.52
C TYR A 56 -4.81 1.41 -3.25
N ARG A 57 -4.60 1.97 -2.05
CA ARG A 57 -4.83 1.30 -0.77
C ARG A 57 -5.61 2.17 0.20
N PHE A 58 -4.97 3.23 0.69
CA PHE A 58 -5.56 4.07 1.71
C PHE A 58 -5.00 5.49 1.65
N ALA A 59 -5.80 6.44 2.11
CA ALA A 59 -5.34 7.77 2.49
C ALA A 59 -5.77 8.06 3.93
N LEU A 60 -4.84 8.58 4.73
CA LEU A 60 -5.06 8.99 6.11
C LEU A 60 -4.74 10.48 6.23
N THR A 61 -5.60 11.22 6.90
CA THR A 61 -5.35 12.63 7.23
C THR A 61 -5.12 12.75 8.73
N PHE A 62 -3.94 13.22 9.12
CA PHE A 62 -3.57 13.53 10.50
C PHE A 62 -3.79 15.02 10.75
N SER A 63 -4.71 15.33 11.65
CA SER A 63 -5.02 16.69 12.11
C SER A 63 -4.47 16.92 13.52
N ALA A 64 -4.76 18.08 14.10
CA ALA A 64 -4.40 18.39 15.49
C ALA A 64 -5.00 17.42 16.53
N HIS A 65 -6.07 16.69 16.19
CA HIS A 65 -6.78 15.80 17.10
C HIS A 65 -6.40 14.31 16.94
N GLY A 66 -5.60 13.97 15.91
CA GLY A 66 -5.32 12.59 15.51
C GLY A 66 -5.71 12.32 14.05
N ILE A 67 -5.95 11.06 13.72
CA ILE A 67 -6.38 10.63 12.38
C ILE A 67 -7.85 11.03 12.17
N SER A 68 -8.10 12.15 11.49
CA SER A 68 -9.45 12.69 11.26
C SER A 68 -10.13 12.13 10.02
N ALA A 69 -9.36 11.58 9.09
CA ALA A 69 -9.91 10.91 7.93
C ALA A 69 -9.16 9.62 7.59
N TRP A 70 -9.93 8.63 7.15
CA TRP A 70 -9.45 7.43 6.48
C TRP A 70 -10.31 7.19 5.25
N ARG A 71 -9.67 7.11 4.08
CA ARG A 71 -10.32 6.79 2.80
C ARG A 71 -9.75 5.47 2.30
N ASP A 72 -10.60 4.50 1.97
CA ASP A 72 -10.18 3.25 1.31
C ASP A 72 -10.12 3.45 -0.20
N LEU A 73 -8.90 3.68 -0.70
CA LEU A 73 -8.64 3.97 -2.11
C LEU A 73 -8.78 2.72 -3.00
N ARG A 74 -8.98 1.52 -2.44
CA ARG A 74 -9.28 0.32 -3.24
C ARG A 74 -10.71 0.32 -3.72
N ARG A 75 -11.63 0.74 -2.85
CA ARG A 75 -13.08 0.73 -3.10
C ARG A 75 -13.56 2.05 -3.67
N ASP A 76 -12.94 3.15 -3.25
CA ASP A 76 -13.20 4.50 -3.74
C ASP A 76 -11.89 5.19 -4.13
N PRO A 77 -11.38 4.95 -5.36
CA PRO A 77 -10.11 5.52 -5.81
C PRO A 77 -10.09 7.05 -5.86
N ALA A 78 -11.26 7.70 -5.94
CA ALA A 78 -11.37 9.14 -5.88
C ALA A 78 -11.28 9.70 -4.44
N GLY A 79 -11.39 8.84 -3.42
CA GLY A 79 -11.25 9.23 -2.02
C GLY A 79 -12.37 10.14 -1.51
N ASN A 80 -13.58 9.99 -2.04
CA ASN A 80 -14.73 10.81 -1.70
C ASN A 80 -15.32 10.46 -0.34
N HIS A 81 -15.20 9.20 0.10
CA HIS A 81 -15.80 8.71 1.34
C HIS A 81 -14.80 8.66 2.48
N ASN A 82 -15.08 9.40 3.56
CA ASN A 82 -14.38 9.26 4.84
C ASN A 82 -15.04 8.14 5.67
N LEU A 83 -14.23 7.20 6.13
CA LEU A 83 -14.64 6.05 6.93
C LEU A 83 -14.60 6.34 8.45
N VAL A 84 -14.07 7.49 8.86
CA VAL A 84 -14.07 7.94 10.26
C VAL A 84 -15.41 8.61 10.57
N VAL A 85 -16.01 8.29 11.74
CA VAL A 85 -17.25 8.95 12.20
C VAL A 85 -17.08 10.47 12.22
N SER A 86 -18.10 11.21 11.76
CA SER A 86 -18.13 12.67 11.84
C SER A 86 -17.82 13.17 13.25
N ASP A 87 -17.05 14.26 13.34
CA ASP A 87 -16.63 14.89 14.60
C ASP A 87 -15.84 13.97 15.55
N SER A 88 -15.25 12.88 15.03
CA SER A 88 -14.39 11.97 15.76
C SER A 88 -13.03 11.80 15.07
N VAL A 89 -12.16 11.01 15.71
CA VAL A 89 -10.89 10.55 15.15
C VAL A 89 -10.87 9.03 15.13
N LEU A 90 -10.13 8.43 14.19
CA LEU A 90 -10.11 6.98 14.01
C LEU A 90 -9.73 6.26 15.31
N VAL A 91 -8.72 6.75 16.03
CA VAL A 91 -8.33 6.27 17.36
C VAL A 91 -8.15 7.47 18.27
N GLN A 92 -8.95 7.51 19.33
CA GLN A 92 -8.92 8.58 20.31
C GLN A 92 -7.96 8.22 21.45
N VAL A 93 -6.94 9.06 21.66
CA VAL A 93 -6.09 9.02 22.84
C VAL A 93 -6.51 10.12 23.80
N GLN A 94 -6.76 9.78 25.06
CA GLN A 94 -7.12 10.72 26.12
C GLN A 94 -6.06 10.69 27.21
N THR A 95 -5.73 11.86 27.75
CA THR A 95 -4.82 11.99 28.90
C THR A 95 -5.44 11.41 30.18
N SER A 96 -4.67 11.27 31.25
CA SER A 96 -5.18 10.86 32.56
C SER A 96 -6.29 11.77 33.12
N ALA A 97 -6.36 13.03 32.66
CA ALA A 97 -7.44 13.98 32.97
C ALA A 97 -8.68 13.81 32.07
N ASN A 98 -8.74 12.72 31.30
CA ASN A 98 -9.80 12.41 30.34
C ASN A 98 -9.95 13.46 29.23
N GLN A 99 -8.88 14.21 28.91
CA GLN A 99 -8.87 15.21 27.85
C GLN A 99 -8.25 14.63 26.57
N PRO A 100 -8.89 14.77 25.39
CA PRO A 100 -8.31 14.44 24.09
C PRO A 100 -6.95 15.12 23.88
N ILE A 101 -6.01 14.40 23.28
CA ILE A 101 -4.75 15.02 22.83
C ILE A 101 -5.07 15.94 21.65
N THR A 102 -4.72 17.22 21.81
CA THR A 102 -4.91 18.25 20.77
C THR A 102 -3.61 19.02 20.62
N THR A 103 -2.85 18.71 19.57
CA THR A 103 -1.58 19.36 19.23
C THR A 103 -1.26 19.13 17.76
N THR A 104 -0.53 20.05 17.14
CA THR A 104 -0.13 19.92 15.73
C THR A 104 0.73 18.65 15.54
N PRO A 105 0.41 17.79 14.55
CA PRO A 105 1.20 16.60 14.29
C PRO A 105 2.57 16.97 13.71
N MET A 106 3.61 16.25 14.12
CA MET A 106 4.97 16.42 13.62
C MET A 106 5.38 15.22 12.78
N LEU A 107 5.79 15.43 11.53
CA LEU A 107 6.37 14.39 10.68
C LEU A 107 7.82 14.14 11.10
N MET A 108 8.09 12.96 11.65
CA MET A 108 9.42 12.58 12.14
C MET A 108 10.21 11.78 11.12
N HIS A 109 9.52 10.98 10.30
CA HIS A 109 10.12 10.14 9.27
C HIS A 109 9.13 9.90 8.13
N SER A 110 9.65 9.78 6.91
CA SER A 110 8.87 9.42 5.72
C SER A 110 9.74 8.62 4.77
N SER A 111 9.25 7.46 4.36
CA SER A 111 9.83 6.60 3.35
C SER A 111 8.71 5.94 2.51
N PRO A 112 9.04 5.30 1.39
CA PRO A 112 8.09 4.47 0.65
C PRO A 112 7.47 3.32 1.48
N VAL A 113 8.09 2.94 2.60
CA VAL A 113 7.65 1.83 3.46
C VAL A 113 6.80 2.32 4.62
N ARG A 114 7.17 3.43 5.25
CA ARG A 114 6.49 3.92 6.46
C ARG A 114 6.59 5.43 6.63
N ALA A 115 5.65 5.98 7.39
CA ALA A 115 5.71 7.33 7.91
C ALA A 115 5.56 7.32 9.43
N GLN A 116 6.34 8.16 10.11
CA GLN A 116 6.27 8.33 11.56
C GLN A 116 5.78 9.73 11.89
N ILE A 117 4.68 9.82 12.65
CA ILE A 117 4.04 11.06 13.04
C ILE A 117 3.91 11.09 14.57
N THR A 118 4.31 12.20 15.18
CA THR A 118 4.32 12.35 16.63
C THR A 118 3.46 13.53 17.08
N TYR A 119 2.74 13.32 18.18
CA TYR A 119 2.00 14.31 18.94
C TYR A 119 2.65 14.43 20.32
N THR A 120 3.12 15.62 20.68
CA THR A 120 3.73 15.87 21.99
C THR A 120 2.87 16.85 22.79
N THR A 121 2.32 16.37 23.91
CA THR A 121 1.54 17.16 24.86
C THR A 121 1.96 16.75 26.27
N ALA A 122 2.91 17.47 26.85
CA ALA A 122 3.52 17.08 28.13
C ALA A 122 2.46 16.76 29.21
N PRO A 123 2.55 15.59 29.89
CA PRO A 123 3.65 14.61 29.89
C PRO A 123 3.50 13.48 28.84
N THR A 124 2.48 13.53 27.99
CA THR A 124 2.13 12.45 27.06
C THR A 124 2.72 12.67 25.67
N THR A 125 3.24 11.62 25.07
CA THR A 125 3.66 11.60 23.66
C THR A 125 2.98 10.43 22.96
N VAL A 126 2.38 10.69 21.80
CA VAL A 126 1.80 9.66 20.93
C VAL A 126 2.59 9.62 19.64
N THR A 127 3.03 8.44 19.24
CA THR A 127 3.70 8.19 17.96
C THR A 127 2.88 7.20 17.16
N TYR A 128 2.55 7.60 15.93
CA TYR A 128 1.95 6.76 14.91
C TYR A 128 3.02 6.39 13.89
N GLU A 129 3.24 5.11 13.65
CA GLU A 129 4.08 4.60 12.57
C GLU A 129 3.17 3.87 11.57
N VAL A 130 2.87 4.55 10.46
CA VAL A 130 2.00 4.07 9.39
C VAL A 130 2.83 3.27 8.40
N TRP A 131 2.47 2.02 8.15
CA TRP A 131 3.14 1.14 7.20
C TRP A 131 2.39 1.10 5.87
N ALA A 132 3.12 0.95 4.76
CA ALA A 132 2.55 0.83 3.42
C ALA A 132 1.60 -0.39 3.26
N GLY A 133 1.68 -1.37 4.16
CA GLY A 133 0.71 -2.47 4.24
C GLY A 133 -0.64 -2.09 4.87
N GLY A 134 -0.80 -0.89 5.45
CA GLY A 134 -2.04 -0.49 6.13
C GLY A 134 -2.13 -0.92 7.59
N GLN A 135 -1.00 -1.31 8.19
CA GLN A 135 -0.86 -1.43 9.64
C GLN A 135 -0.35 -0.11 10.21
N ILE A 136 -0.86 0.29 11.36
CA ILE A 136 -0.43 1.49 12.07
C ILE A 136 -0.02 1.09 13.49
N ALA A 137 1.27 1.23 13.81
CA ALA A 137 1.74 1.05 15.17
C ALA A 137 1.54 2.35 15.95
N ILE A 138 0.85 2.26 17.08
CA ILE A 138 0.50 3.39 17.95
C ILE A 138 1.23 3.18 19.26
N SER A 139 2.15 4.08 19.59
CA SER A 139 2.89 4.07 20.86
C SER A 139 2.51 5.31 21.65
N VAL A 140 2.04 5.12 22.87
CA VAL A 140 1.68 6.19 23.80
C VAL A 140 2.60 6.10 25.01
N ASN A 141 3.42 7.13 25.21
CA ASN A 141 4.25 7.29 26.41
C ASN A 141 3.58 8.31 27.34
N GLY A 142 3.38 7.95 28.59
CA GLY A 142 2.59 8.72 29.56
C GLY A 142 1.28 8.02 29.94
N GLN A 143 0.65 8.48 31.02
CA GLN A 143 -0.66 7.96 31.43
C GLN A 143 -1.75 8.45 30.47
N ALA A 144 -2.36 7.52 29.76
CA ALA A 144 -3.41 7.79 28.79
C ALA A 144 -4.40 6.61 28.69
N THR A 145 -5.56 6.85 28.10
CA THR A 145 -6.48 5.80 27.64
C THR A 145 -6.63 5.88 26.13
N ILE A 146 -6.87 4.74 25.49
CA ILE A 146 -7.10 4.64 24.06
C ILE A 146 -8.47 4.03 23.81
N SER A 147 -9.23 4.60 22.88
CA SER A 147 -10.52 4.06 22.42
C SER A 147 -10.64 4.14 20.90
N GLY A 148 -11.49 3.29 20.33
CA GLY A 148 -11.69 3.14 18.89
C GLY A 148 -11.57 1.67 18.44
N PRO A 149 -11.56 1.40 17.12
CA PRO A 149 -11.63 2.39 16.05
C PRO A 149 -13.03 3.00 15.90
N HIS A 150 -13.11 4.31 15.67
CA HIS A 150 -14.38 5.05 15.49
C HIS A 150 -14.72 5.16 14.00
N LEU A 151 -15.49 4.19 13.50
CA LEU A 151 -15.83 4.07 12.08
C LEU A 151 -17.28 4.44 11.79
N THR A 152 -17.53 5.06 10.63
CA THR A 152 -18.89 5.21 10.10
C THR A 152 -19.54 3.83 9.98
N PRO A 153 -20.86 3.68 10.23
CA PRO A 153 -21.55 2.41 10.07
C PRO A 153 -21.57 1.97 8.59
N ASP A 154 -20.55 1.26 8.18
CA ASP A 154 -20.43 0.64 6.86
C ASP A 154 -20.08 -0.83 7.06
N THR A 155 -20.89 -1.72 6.48
CA THR A 155 -20.65 -3.18 6.53
C THR A 155 -19.49 -3.60 5.63
N SER A 156 -19.02 -2.70 4.78
CA SER A 156 -17.98 -2.99 3.80
C SER A 156 -16.57 -2.73 4.35
N SER A 157 -16.37 -1.80 5.28
CA SER A 157 -15.05 -1.38 5.77
C SER A 157 -14.83 -1.75 7.24
N GLY A 158 -13.79 -2.56 7.51
CA GLY A 158 -13.41 -2.98 8.86
C GLY A 158 -12.10 -2.33 9.31
N ALA A 159 -11.96 -2.01 10.59
CA ALA A 159 -10.64 -1.80 11.20
C ALA A 159 -10.58 -2.51 12.56
N PHE A 160 -9.41 -3.00 12.92
CA PHE A 160 -9.21 -3.71 14.18
C PHE A 160 -8.06 -3.11 14.96
N LEU A 161 -8.35 -2.68 16.20
CA LEU A 161 -7.36 -2.15 17.13
C LEU A 161 -6.98 -3.22 18.15
N GLN A 162 -5.71 -3.64 18.13
CA GLN A 162 -5.18 -4.71 18.97
C GLN A 162 -4.15 -4.17 19.97
N PRO A 163 -4.28 -4.44 21.29
CA PRO A 163 -3.23 -4.13 22.24
C PRO A 163 -2.07 -5.10 22.07
N VAL A 164 -0.85 -4.56 22.03
CA VAL A 164 0.40 -5.35 21.95
C VAL A 164 1.07 -5.43 23.33
N ALA A 165 1.20 -4.29 24.01
CA ALA A 165 1.76 -4.20 25.35
C ALA A 165 1.15 -2.99 26.07
N ILE A 166 0.70 -3.18 27.31
CA ILE A 166 0.10 -2.10 28.12
C ILE A 166 0.78 -2.11 29.49
N THR A 167 1.32 -0.95 29.86
CA THR A 167 1.87 -0.67 31.18
C THR A 167 1.29 0.66 31.70
N PRO A 168 1.42 0.99 32.99
CA PRO A 168 0.90 2.25 33.52
C PRO A 168 1.51 3.51 32.88
N SER A 169 2.73 3.43 32.35
CA SER A 169 3.46 4.58 31.79
C SER A 169 3.65 4.51 30.28
N SER A 170 3.28 3.41 29.63
CA SER A 170 3.42 3.23 28.20
C SER A 170 2.43 2.20 27.65
N GLN A 171 1.86 2.48 26.47
CA GLN A 171 0.99 1.56 25.76
C GLN A 171 1.40 1.45 24.29
N HIS A 172 1.32 0.24 23.76
CA HIS A 172 1.61 -0.05 22.37
C HIS A 172 0.47 -0.85 21.77
N TRP A 173 -0.03 -0.37 20.65
CA TRP A 173 -1.18 -0.90 19.94
C TRP A 173 -0.87 -1.03 18.45
N LEU A 174 -1.54 -1.96 17.79
CA LEU A 174 -1.54 -2.09 16.34
C LEU A 174 -2.97 -1.91 15.83
N LEU A 175 -3.15 -0.96 14.92
CA LEU A 175 -4.37 -0.78 14.16
C LEU A 175 -4.18 -1.39 12.77
N PHE A 176 -5.09 -2.29 12.39
CA PHE A 176 -5.14 -2.89 11.05
C PHE A 176 -6.26 -2.23 10.27
N LEU A 177 -5.93 -1.58 9.15
CA LEU A 177 -6.92 -1.04 8.21
C LEU A 177 -7.48 -2.16 7.32
N ASP A 178 -8.76 -2.06 6.97
CA ASP A 178 -9.52 -3.07 6.21
C ASP A 178 -9.39 -4.48 6.82
N ALA A 179 -9.57 -4.55 8.13
CA ALA A 179 -9.52 -5.79 8.88
C ALA A 179 -10.58 -5.79 9.98
N TRP A 180 -11.32 -6.88 10.11
CA TRP A 180 -12.32 -7.05 11.17
C TRP A 180 -11.77 -7.84 12.37
N ALA A 181 -10.59 -8.46 12.21
CA ALA A 181 -9.88 -9.18 13.25
C ALA A 181 -8.37 -8.90 13.16
N GLY A 182 -7.71 -8.84 14.32
CA GLY A 182 -6.26 -8.67 14.40
C GLY A 182 -5.50 -9.94 14.05
N GLU A 183 -4.21 -9.80 13.74
CA GLU A 183 -3.34 -10.94 13.49
C GLU A 183 -2.95 -11.65 14.78
N ALA A 184 -2.64 -12.95 14.68
CA ALA A 184 -2.01 -13.67 15.78
C ALA A 184 -0.56 -13.19 15.91
N LEU A 185 -0.35 -12.13 16.69
CA LEU A 185 0.98 -11.60 16.98
C LEU A 185 1.76 -12.61 17.83
N PRO A 186 3.08 -12.77 17.61
CA PRO A 186 3.92 -13.56 18.50
C PRO A 186 3.79 -13.04 19.94
N LYS A 187 3.52 -13.95 20.90
CA LYS A 187 3.22 -13.61 22.31
C LYS A 187 4.33 -12.88 23.07
N THR A 188 5.52 -12.74 22.48
CA THR A 188 6.70 -12.15 23.10
C THR A 188 7.35 -11.17 22.13
N THR A 189 6.87 -9.93 22.08
CA THR A 189 7.62 -8.84 21.44
C THR A 189 8.24 -8.00 22.54
N THR A 190 9.55 -8.17 22.77
CA THR A 190 10.33 -7.27 23.64
C THR A 190 10.47 -5.87 23.04
N ALA A 191 10.12 -5.71 21.76
CA ALA A 191 10.02 -4.45 21.04
C ALA A 191 8.66 -4.39 20.33
N PRO A 192 7.66 -3.70 20.90
CA PRO A 192 6.31 -3.62 20.34
C PRO A 192 6.23 -3.02 18.93
N SER A 193 7.19 -2.17 18.56
CA SER A 193 7.35 -1.66 17.17
C SER A 193 7.65 -2.75 16.14
N LEU A 194 8.16 -3.91 16.58
CA LEU A 194 8.47 -5.06 15.74
C LEU A 194 7.35 -6.11 15.71
N ALA A 195 6.21 -5.85 16.34
CA ALA A 195 5.07 -6.75 16.31
C ALA A 195 4.59 -6.93 14.87
N GLY A 196 4.46 -8.19 14.42
CA GLY A 196 4.06 -8.53 13.05
C GLY A 196 5.19 -8.44 12.01
N ILE A 197 6.45 -8.32 12.43
CA ILE A 197 7.63 -8.36 11.54
C ILE A 197 8.27 -9.74 11.59
N ALA A 198 8.48 -10.36 10.41
CA ALA A 198 9.32 -11.54 10.26
C ALA A 198 10.78 -11.10 10.06
N SER A 199 11.68 -11.58 10.90
CA SER A 199 13.08 -11.16 10.92
C SER A 199 14.03 -12.35 10.75
N THR A 200 15.19 -12.09 10.17
CA THR A 200 16.33 -13.01 10.21
C THR A 200 16.82 -13.18 11.65
N SER A 201 17.30 -14.37 12.01
CA SER A 201 17.90 -14.63 13.31
C SER A 201 19.35 -14.12 13.33
N GLY A 202 19.56 -12.83 13.59
CA GLY A 202 20.86 -12.27 14.00
C GLY A 202 22.02 -12.33 13.00
N VAL A 203 21.83 -12.80 11.77
CA VAL A 203 22.91 -12.89 10.77
C VAL A 203 22.98 -11.57 9.99
N GLY A 204 24.09 -10.85 10.10
CA GLY A 204 24.42 -9.77 9.18
C GLY A 204 24.71 -10.33 7.80
N LEU A 205 24.17 -9.69 6.76
CA LEU A 205 24.35 -10.13 5.39
C LEU A 205 25.57 -9.44 4.78
N ALA A 206 26.58 -10.22 4.44
CA ALA A 206 27.64 -9.80 3.52
C ALA A 206 27.04 -9.61 2.11
N ALA A 207 27.58 -8.66 1.34
CA ALA A 207 27.10 -8.22 0.01
C ALA A 207 27.01 -9.30 -1.10
N ASN A 208 27.23 -10.57 -0.77
CA ASN A 208 27.21 -11.70 -1.72
C ASN A 208 26.26 -12.83 -1.29
N GLY A 209 25.63 -12.72 -0.10
CA GLY A 209 24.77 -13.77 0.45
C GLY A 209 23.29 -13.58 0.10
N ALA A 210 22.53 -14.67 0.12
CA ALA A 210 21.08 -14.65 0.15
C ALA A 210 20.59 -15.02 1.55
N VAL A 211 19.46 -14.45 1.99
CA VAL A 211 18.79 -14.86 3.23
C VAL A 211 17.35 -15.23 2.98
N ALA A 212 16.95 -16.33 3.62
CA ALA A 212 15.59 -16.80 3.68
C ALA A 212 14.87 -16.23 4.91
N ILE A 213 13.68 -15.66 4.72
CA ILE A 213 12.75 -15.27 5.79
C ILE A 213 11.43 -15.98 5.54
N THR A 214 10.95 -16.72 6.54
CA THR A 214 9.64 -17.39 6.48
C THR A 214 8.72 -16.78 7.54
N PRO A 215 7.70 -16.00 7.15
CA PRO A 215 6.67 -15.54 8.07
C PRO A 215 5.92 -16.71 8.74
N SER A 216 5.24 -16.47 9.87
CA SER A 216 4.47 -17.50 10.61
C SER A 216 3.35 -18.10 9.75
N ASN A 217 3.00 -19.39 9.88
CA ASN A 217 1.98 -20.07 9.05
C ASN A 217 0.51 -19.59 9.25
N GLY A 218 0.31 -18.42 9.84
CA GLY A 218 -0.99 -17.77 9.88
C GLY A 218 -1.25 -16.95 8.61
N ILE A 219 -2.45 -16.38 8.54
CA ILE A 219 -2.73 -15.29 7.61
C ILE A 219 -1.89 -14.09 8.04
N VAL A 220 -1.10 -13.59 7.10
CA VAL A 220 -0.30 -12.39 7.29
C VAL A 220 -0.73 -11.39 6.22
N ARG A 221 -1.51 -10.39 6.63
CA ARG A 221 -1.85 -9.22 5.84
C ARG A 221 -0.57 -8.45 5.64
N TYR A 222 -0.12 -8.34 4.39
CA TYR A 222 0.99 -7.48 4.00
C TYR A 222 2.21 -7.67 4.93
N PRO A 223 2.88 -8.84 4.90
CA PRO A 223 4.00 -9.14 5.78
C PRO A 223 5.13 -8.12 5.68
N ARG A 224 5.65 -7.76 6.85
CA ARG A 224 6.88 -6.99 7.00
C ARG A 224 8.04 -7.92 7.21
N LEU A 225 9.09 -7.75 6.41
CA LEU A 225 10.32 -8.51 6.50
C LEU A 225 11.44 -7.58 6.93
N ARG A 226 12.31 -8.06 7.83
CA ARG A 226 13.47 -7.32 8.29
C ARG A 226 14.74 -8.15 8.10
N VAL A 227 15.71 -7.55 7.43
CA VAL A 227 17.06 -8.07 7.30
C VAL A 227 17.98 -7.16 8.08
N ARG A 228 18.64 -7.70 9.11
CA ARG A 228 19.52 -6.91 9.96
C ARG A 228 20.89 -6.66 9.34
N ASN A 229 21.48 -5.50 9.62
CA ASN A 229 22.83 -5.13 9.18
C ASN A 229 23.04 -5.33 7.68
N TRP A 230 22.13 -4.80 6.87
CA TRP A 230 22.18 -4.93 5.42
C TRP A 230 23.27 -4.05 4.81
N THR A 231 24.15 -4.67 4.02
CA THR A 231 25.24 -3.98 3.30
C THR A 231 25.19 -4.20 1.78
N GLY A 232 24.14 -4.87 1.30
CA GLY A 232 24.02 -5.40 -0.06
C GLY A 232 23.49 -4.43 -1.12
N GLY A 233 23.37 -3.13 -0.83
CA GLY A 233 22.78 -2.17 -1.77
C GLY A 233 21.29 -2.39 -2.03
N ALA A 234 20.81 -2.20 -3.26
CA ALA A 234 19.41 -2.49 -3.59
C ALA A 234 19.11 -3.99 -3.47
N PRO A 235 18.00 -4.42 -2.85
CA PRO A 235 17.66 -5.84 -2.74
C PRO A 235 16.91 -6.36 -3.96
N SER A 236 17.19 -7.61 -4.34
CA SER A 236 16.28 -8.47 -5.10
C SER A 236 15.54 -9.37 -4.12
N VAL A 237 14.21 -9.38 -4.22
CA VAL A 237 13.32 -10.19 -3.36
C VAL A 237 12.64 -11.26 -4.21
N GLN A 238 12.71 -12.51 -3.77
CA GLN A 238 11.98 -13.61 -4.37
C GLN A 238 11.04 -14.25 -3.36
N ARG A 239 9.93 -14.82 -3.84
CA ARG A 239 9.07 -15.70 -3.05
C ARG A 239 8.82 -16.97 -3.84
N ALA A 240 9.08 -18.13 -3.24
CA ALA A 240 8.92 -19.43 -3.89
C ALA A 240 9.64 -19.54 -5.26
N GLY A 241 10.80 -18.90 -5.40
CA GLY A 241 11.58 -18.87 -6.65
C GLY A 241 11.11 -17.83 -7.68
N VAL A 242 9.99 -17.14 -7.45
CA VAL A 242 9.51 -16.05 -8.31
C VAL A 242 10.13 -14.74 -7.85
N THR A 243 10.81 -14.02 -8.75
CA THR A 243 11.31 -12.66 -8.49
C THR A 243 10.15 -11.69 -8.42
N LEU A 244 10.09 -10.94 -7.32
CA LEU A 244 9.09 -9.93 -7.06
C LEU A 244 9.54 -8.59 -7.63
N THR A 245 8.58 -7.74 -7.99
CA THR A 245 8.85 -6.42 -8.57
C THR A 245 8.77 -5.30 -7.52
N PRO A 246 9.83 -4.49 -7.36
CA PRO A 246 9.81 -3.29 -6.51
C PRO A 246 8.67 -2.35 -6.88
N GLY A 247 8.07 -1.71 -5.89
CA GLY A 247 6.90 -0.84 -6.03
C GLY A 247 5.59 -1.59 -6.28
N ILE A 248 5.61 -2.81 -6.83
CA ILE A 248 4.37 -3.56 -7.14
C ILE A 248 4.09 -4.58 -6.07
N ASP A 249 5.03 -5.49 -5.88
CA ASP A 249 4.91 -6.61 -4.96
C ASP A 249 5.46 -6.26 -3.59
N TYR A 250 6.41 -5.33 -3.53
CA TYR A 250 7.01 -4.87 -2.29
C TYR A 250 7.57 -3.46 -2.40
N VAL A 251 7.73 -2.80 -1.26
CA VAL A 251 8.51 -1.56 -1.12
C VAL A 251 9.58 -1.75 -0.05
N THR A 252 10.67 -1.01 -0.13
CA THR A 252 11.83 -1.17 0.75
C THR A 252 12.32 0.14 1.32
N GLU A 253 12.91 0.06 2.50
CA GLU A 253 13.59 1.14 3.19
C GLU A 253 14.88 0.59 3.78
N TYR A 254 15.96 1.35 3.64
CA TYR A 254 17.16 1.15 4.43
C TYR A 254 17.12 2.11 5.62
N ASP A 255 17.03 1.58 6.83
CA ASP A 255 17.04 2.35 8.07
C ASP A 255 18.51 2.59 8.48
N GLU A 256 19.01 3.79 8.19
CA GLU A 256 20.40 4.17 8.45
C GLU A 256 20.77 4.15 9.94
N ALA A 257 19.81 4.37 10.84
CA ALA A 257 20.06 4.40 12.27
C ALA A 257 20.32 3.00 12.84
N THR A 258 19.69 1.99 12.26
CA THR A 258 19.84 0.58 12.68
C THR A 258 20.71 -0.25 11.74
N GLY A 259 20.96 0.24 10.52
CA GLY A 259 21.60 -0.50 9.44
C GLY A 259 20.70 -1.61 8.86
N ASP A 260 19.40 -1.55 9.08
CA ASP A 260 18.47 -2.61 8.67
C ASP A 260 17.86 -2.33 7.30
N LEU A 261 17.64 -3.40 6.54
CA LEU A 261 16.74 -3.39 5.39
C LEU A 261 15.35 -3.84 5.84
N ILE A 262 14.38 -2.99 5.60
CA ILE A 262 12.96 -3.26 5.85
C ILE A 262 12.26 -3.42 4.50
N ILE A 263 11.47 -4.48 4.37
CA ILE A 263 10.71 -4.79 3.17
C ILE A 263 9.25 -4.97 3.57
N GLN A 264 8.37 -4.20 2.94
CA GLN A 264 6.93 -4.36 3.06
C GLN A 264 6.41 -5.11 1.84
N TYR A 265 6.00 -6.36 2.00
CA TYR A 265 5.28 -7.08 0.95
C TYR A 265 3.86 -6.52 0.83
N LEU A 266 3.43 -6.24 -0.38
CA LEU A 266 2.20 -5.51 -0.68
C LEU A 266 1.02 -6.44 -0.93
N HIS A 267 1.19 -7.75 -1.01
CA HIS A 267 0.04 -8.67 -1.13
C HIS A 267 -0.26 -9.37 0.19
N LEU A 268 -1.49 -9.86 0.30
CA LEU A 268 -1.83 -10.80 1.35
C LEU A 268 -0.96 -12.06 1.18
N LEU A 269 -0.48 -12.64 2.29
CA LEU A 269 0.25 -13.90 2.26
C LEU A 269 -0.67 -15.01 2.79
N PRO A 270 -1.24 -15.86 1.92
CA PRO A 270 -2.08 -16.97 2.33
C PRO A 270 -1.32 -17.97 3.23
N PRO A 271 -2.05 -18.75 4.05
CA PRO A 271 -1.48 -19.94 4.68
C PRO A 271 -1.06 -20.95 3.60
N GLY A 272 -0.07 -21.78 3.91
CA GLY A 272 0.52 -22.67 2.91
C GLY A 272 1.81 -23.34 3.37
N SER A 273 2.44 -24.10 2.48
CA SER A 273 3.71 -24.76 2.78
C SER A 273 4.81 -23.73 3.07
N THR A 274 5.82 -24.14 3.85
CA THR A 274 7.01 -23.32 4.10
C THR A 274 7.65 -22.82 2.81
N SER A 275 7.71 -23.64 1.77
CA SER A 275 8.34 -23.31 0.49
C SER A 275 7.64 -22.15 -0.24
N THR A 276 6.29 -22.10 -0.25
CA THR A 276 5.55 -21.02 -0.92
C THR A 276 5.58 -19.71 -0.16
N ARG A 277 5.86 -19.77 1.15
CA ARG A 277 5.84 -18.62 2.06
C ARG A 277 7.23 -18.05 2.36
N THR A 278 8.29 -18.74 1.96
CA THR A 278 9.66 -18.29 2.19
C THR A 278 10.06 -17.25 1.17
N PHE A 279 10.50 -16.10 1.68
CA PHE A 279 11.11 -15.04 0.90
C PHE A 279 12.63 -15.24 0.88
N THR A 280 13.24 -15.13 -0.28
CA THR A 280 14.70 -15.09 -0.44
C THR A 280 15.10 -13.68 -0.82
N ILE A 281 15.93 -13.05 0.00
CA ILE A 281 16.42 -11.68 -0.20
C ILE A 281 17.92 -11.74 -0.48
N ARG A 282 18.36 -11.11 -1.56
CA ARG A 282 19.77 -11.02 -1.95
C ARG A 282 20.09 -9.64 -2.54
N PRO A 283 21.35 -9.22 -2.56
CA PRO A 283 21.79 -8.04 -3.30
C PRO A 283 21.33 -8.15 -4.76
N ALA A 284 20.82 -7.06 -5.31
CA ALA A 284 20.40 -7.04 -6.70
C ALA A 284 21.60 -7.32 -7.60
N GLN A 285 21.49 -8.36 -8.41
CA GLN A 285 22.24 -8.49 -9.65
C GLN A 285 21.32 -7.95 -10.74
N SER A 286 21.85 -7.18 -11.68
CA SER A 286 21.07 -6.56 -12.76
C SER A 286 20.40 -7.63 -13.61
N GLU A 287 19.20 -8.03 -13.23
CA GLU A 287 18.32 -8.93 -13.95
C GLU A 287 17.04 -8.16 -14.24
N PRO A 288 16.56 -8.16 -15.50
CA PRO A 288 15.28 -7.53 -15.80
C PRO A 288 14.15 -8.28 -15.09
N VAL A 289 13.30 -7.53 -14.39
CA VAL A 289 12.15 -8.07 -13.66
C VAL A 289 10.87 -7.57 -14.31
N LEU A 290 10.00 -8.49 -14.72
CA LEU A 290 8.66 -8.21 -15.23
C LEU A 290 7.61 -8.55 -14.17
N ALA A 291 6.79 -7.58 -13.78
CA ALA A 291 5.55 -7.81 -13.05
C ALA A 291 4.34 -7.65 -13.95
N LEU A 292 3.28 -8.37 -13.59
CA LEU A 292 1.95 -8.25 -14.16
C LEU A 292 0.95 -7.91 -13.05
N THR A 293 0.06 -6.97 -13.32
CA THR A 293 -1.05 -6.60 -12.45
C THR A 293 -2.34 -6.60 -13.27
N ILE A 294 -3.39 -7.26 -12.77
CA ILE A 294 -4.74 -7.10 -13.31
C ILE A 294 -5.39 -5.93 -12.59
N LEU A 295 -5.97 -5.00 -13.34
CA LEU A 295 -6.68 -3.86 -12.79
C LEU A 295 -8.19 -4.13 -12.77
N ASP A 296 -8.89 -3.57 -11.80
CA ASP A 296 -10.34 -3.49 -11.81
C ASP A 296 -10.85 -2.42 -12.80
N ALA A 297 -12.18 -2.29 -12.89
CA ALA A 297 -12.83 -1.31 -13.78
C ALA A 297 -12.43 0.16 -13.49
N ASN A 298 -11.91 0.45 -12.29
CA ASN A 298 -11.46 1.78 -11.89
C ASN A 298 -9.95 1.96 -12.08
N GLY A 299 -9.23 0.95 -12.56
CA GLY A 299 -7.77 1.00 -12.73
C GLY A 299 -6.99 0.65 -11.47
N THR A 300 -7.64 0.04 -10.47
CA THR A 300 -7.01 -0.37 -9.21
C THR A 300 -6.42 -1.78 -9.34
N PRO A 301 -5.17 -2.02 -8.94
CA PRO A 301 -4.59 -3.36 -8.82
C PRO A 301 -5.45 -4.32 -8.00
N ARG A 302 -5.76 -5.49 -8.58
CA ARG A 302 -6.33 -6.62 -7.83
C ARG A 302 -5.23 -7.35 -7.06
N PRO A 303 -5.50 -7.81 -5.83
CA PRO A 303 -4.54 -8.59 -5.05
C PRO A 303 -4.39 -9.98 -5.68
N ILE A 304 -3.35 -10.15 -6.49
CA ILE A 304 -3.00 -11.41 -7.13
C ILE A 304 -1.82 -12.01 -6.41
N ASP A 305 -1.86 -13.32 -6.20
CA ASP A 305 -0.71 -14.04 -5.74
C ASP A 305 0.35 -14.11 -6.86
N PRO A 306 1.54 -13.50 -6.72
CA PRO A 306 2.55 -13.51 -7.77
C PRO A 306 3.16 -14.89 -8.04
N VAL A 307 2.95 -15.88 -7.16
CA VAL A 307 3.47 -17.25 -7.31
C VAL A 307 2.46 -18.13 -8.04
N THR A 308 1.17 -18.04 -7.70
CA THR A 308 0.14 -18.91 -8.29
C THR A 308 -0.67 -18.23 -9.40
N GLY A 309 -0.60 -16.90 -9.52
CA GLY A 309 -1.44 -16.12 -10.43
C GLY A 309 -2.92 -16.07 -10.03
N MET A 310 -3.28 -16.62 -8.87
CA MET A 310 -4.66 -16.67 -8.40
C MET A 310 -5.08 -15.34 -7.76
N LEU A 311 -6.37 -15.00 -7.91
CA LEU A 311 -6.97 -13.90 -7.16
C LEU A 311 -6.99 -14.28 -5.69
N ILE A 312 -6.37 -13.45 -4.86
CA ILE A 312 -6.44 -13.60 -3.42
C ILE A 312 -7.69 -12.87 -2.94
N ILE A 313 -8.63 -13.62 -2.39
CA ILE A 313 -9.81 -13.09 -1.74
C ILE A 313 -9.62 -13.17 -0.24
N ASP A 314 -9.74 -12.01 0.38
CA ASP A 314 -9.80 -11.86 1.81
C ASP A 314 -11.26 -11.72 2.22
N ALA A 315 -11.81 -12.75 2.86
CA ALA A 315 -13.20 -12.80 3.30
C ALA A 315 -13.28 -12.65 4.82
N ASP A 316 -12.64 -11.63 5.38
CA ASP A 316 -12.92 -11.20 6.75
C ASP A 316 -14.25 -10.42 6.77
N LEU A 317 -15.37 -11.14 6.92
CA LEU A 317 -16.68 -10.53 7.08
C LEU A 317 -17.09 -10.48 8.56
N PRO A 318 -17.82 -9.44 8.99
CA PRO A 318 -18.45 -9.44 10.31
C PRO A 318 -19.57 -10.49 10.35
N ALA A 319 -19.55 -11.39 11.34
CA ALA A 319 -20.68 -12.28 11.55
C ALA A 319 -21.89 -11.45 12.01
N ALA A 320 -23.02 -11.63 11.32
CA ALA A 320 -24.23 -10.88 11.58
C ALA A 320 -24.89 -11.31 12.91
N SER A 321 -24.42 -10.82 14.06
CA SER A 321 -25.20 -10.50 15.29
C SER A 321 -24.31 -10.21 16.52
N SER A 322 -24.68 -9.16 17.27
CA SER A 322 -24.04 -8.51 18.46
C SER A 322 -24.62 -9.10 19.79
N PRO A 323 -24.00 -9.01 21.00
CA PRO A 323 -23.18 -7.91 21.52
C PRO A 323 -21.78 -8.25 22.11
N ALA A 324 -20.77 -7.51 21.63
CA ALA A 324 -19.43 -7.25 22.20
C ALA A 324 -18.51 -8.47 22.52
N PRO A 325 -17.24 -8.29 22.93
CA PRO A 325 -16.09 -7.61 22.34
C PRO A 325 -15.07 -8.66 21.81
N GLY A 326 -14.76 -8.64 20.51
CA GLY A 326 -13.81 -9.58 19.89
C GLY A 326 -14.41 -10.37 18.73
N PRO A 327 -13.60 -10.77 17.73
CA PRO A 327 -14.13 -10.91 16.38
C PRO A 327 -14.84 -12.24 16.13
N LEU A 328 -16.12 -12.17 15.77
CA LEU A 328 -16.78 -13.17 14.94
C LEU A 328 -16.50 -12.82 13.47
N THR A 329 -15.30 -13.15 12.99
CA THR A 329 -14.92 -13.05 11.57
C THR A 329 -14.25 -14.36 11.20
N THR A 330 -14.41 -14.83 9.97
CA THR A 330 -13.94 -16.17 9.61
C THR A 330 -12.46 -16.24 9.26
N LYS A 331 -11.71 -15.13 9.20
CA LYS A 331 -10.30 -15.10 8.76
C LYS A 331 -10.07 -16.05 7.59
N ASP A 332 -10.99 -16.03 6.63
CA ASP A 332 -10.90 -16.93 5.51
C ASP A 332 -10.18 -16.22 4.37
N VAL A 333 -9.03 -16.77 3.98
CA VAL A 333 -8.32 -16.34 2.79
C VAL A 333 -8.45 -17.45 1.76
N PHE A 334 -9.08 -17.12 0.64
CA PHE A 334 -9.25 -18.02 -0.47
C PHE A 334 -8.37 -17.57 -1.63
N GLN A 335 -7.74 -18.53 -2.29
CA GLN A 335 -7.21 -18.31 -3.63
C GLN A 335 -8.20 -18.92 -4.60
N ILE A 336 -8.71 -18.10 -5.51
CA ILE A 336 -9.59 -18.57 -6.57
C ILE A 336 -8.99 -18.24 -7.93
N PRO A 337 -9.29 -19.01 -8.98
CA PRO A 337 -9.05 -18.57 -10.35
C PRO A 337 -9.67 -17.18 -10.53
N TYR A 338 -8.95 -16.28 -11.18
CA TYR A 338 -9.53 -14.98 -11.51
C TYR A 338 -10.70 -15.17 -12.47
N ILE A 339 -11.91 -14.85 -12.01
CA ILE A 339 -13.11 -14.83 -12.83
C ILE A 339 -13.31 -13.39 -13.26
N GLN A 340 -13.11 -13.14 -14.54
CA GLN A 340 -13.38 -11.85 -15.14
C GLN A 340 -14.89 -11.68 -15.29
N THR A 341 -15.48 -10.79 -14.49
CA THR A 341 -16.91 -10.43 -14.59
C THR A 341 -17.15 -9.24 -15.52
N ASP A 342 -16.12 -8.41 -15.73
CA ASP A 342 -16.18 -7.22 -16.60
C ASP A 342 -15.86 -7.59 -18.05
N PRO A 343 -16.50 -6.99 -19.06
CA PRO A 343 -16.22 -7.30 -20.47
C PRO A 343 -14.81 -6.86 -20.92
N VAL A 344 -14.13 -6.03 -20.13
CA VAL A 344 -12.80 -5.50 -20.44
C VAL A 344 -11.79 -6.01 -19.42
N LEU A 345 -10.77 -6.73 -19.88
CA LEU A 345 -9.60 -7.09 -19.07
C LEU A 345 -8.59 -5.95 -19.13
N ARG A 346 -8.24 -5.39 -17.98
CA ARG A 346 -7.18 -4.38 -17.88
C ARG A 346 -5.94 -5.02 -17.29
N LEU A 347 -4.85 -5.01 -18.05
CA LEU A 347 -3.56 -5.52 -17.64
C LEU A 347 -2.56 -4.36 -17.57
N GLN A 348 -1.69 -4.41 -16.59
CA GLN A 348 -0.55 -3.53 -16.50
C GLN A 348 0.70 -4.39 -16.28
N ALA A 349 1.72 -4.16 -17.09
CA ALA A 349 3.05 -4.70 -16.84
C ALA A 349 3.96 -3.59 -16.33
N THR A 350 4.98 -3.97 -15.57
CA THR A 350 6.08 -3.06 -15.23
C THR A 350 7.37 -3.83 -15.28
N VAL A 351 8.34 -3.26 -16.00
CA VAL A 351 9.68 -3.84 -16.14
C VAL A 351 10.66 -2.96 -15.38
N THR A 352 11.36 -3.56 -14.43
CA THR A 352 12.49 -2.93 -13.73
C THR A 352 13.78 -3.44 -14.36
N ASP A 353 14.76 -2.56 -14.53
CA ASP A 353 16.05 -2.84 -15.17
C ASP A 353 15.91 -3.52 -16.55
N PRO A 354 15.16 -2.94 -17.50
CA PRO A 354 14.92 -3.55 -18.80
C PRO A 354 16.24 -3.83 -19.54
N PRO A 355 16.33 -4.96 -20.28
CA PRO A 355 17.54 -5.27 -21.03
C PRO A 355 17.76 -4.23 -22.13
N SER A 356 19.00 -4.09 -22.59
CA SER A 356 19.31 -3.23 -23.74
C SER A 356 18.46 -3.65 -24.96
N GLY A 357 17.75 -2.68 -25.55
CA GLY A 357 16.86 -2.92 -26.69
C GLY A 357 15.44 -3.34 -26.33
N PHE A 358 15.03 -3.21 -25.05
CA PHE A 358 13.64 -3.39 -24.64
C PHE A 358 12.71 -2.39 -25.35
N ASP A 359 11.73 -2.92 -26.07
CA ASP A 359 10.79 -2.19 -26.92
C ASP A 359 9.33 -2.28 -26.46
N GLY A 360 9.05 -3.06 -25.40
CA GLY A 360 7.71 -3.21 -24.84
C GLY A 360 7.44 -4.54 -24.17
N VAL A 361 6.17 -4.77 -23.81
CA VAL A 361 5.67 -6.04 -23.26
C VAL A 361 4.59 -6.61 -24.16
N ARG A 362 4.72 -7.89 -24.51
CA ARG A 362 3.64 -8.65 -25.15
C ARG A 362 2.73 -9.27 -24.08
N PHE A 363 1.45 -8.92 -24.11
CA PHE A 363 0.42 -9.58 -23.32
C PHE A 363 -0.24 -10.66 -24.17
N THR A 364 -0.23 -11.90 -23.69
CA THR A 364 -1.00 -13.01 -24.28
C THR A 364 -2.01 -13.50 -23.25
N VAL A 365 -3.29 -13.36 -23.58
CA VAL A 365 -4.42 -13.81 -22.76
C VAL A 365 -5.05 -15.02 -23.42
N ASN A 366 -5.12 -16.13 -22.68
CA ASN A 366 -5.74 -17.36 -23.14
C ASN A 366 -6.99 -17.64 -22.30
N GLY A 367 -8.09 -17.98 -22.97
CA GLY A 367 -9.30 -18.45 -22.31
C GLY A 367 -9.98 -19.57 -23.10
N PRO A 368 -11.11 -20.10 -22.60
CA PRO A 368 -11.82 -21.17 -23.30
C PRO A 368 -12.25 -20.73 -24.70
N GLY A 369 -11.60 -21.26 -25.73
CA GLY A 369 -11.91 -20.98 -27.12
C GLY A 369 -11.38 -19.65 -27.67
N PHE A 370 -10.51 -18.94 -26.95
CA PHE A 370 -9.84 -17.74 -27.48
C PHE A 370 -8.40 -17.58 -27.00
N THR A 371 -7.60 -16.94 -27.85
CA THR A 371 -6.28 -16.39 -27.51
C THR A 371 -6.24 -14.98 -28.08
N GLN A 372 -5.91 -14.01 -27.24
CA GLN A 372 -5.71 -12.63 -27.66
C GLN A 372 -4.27 -12.22 -27.32
N THR A 373 -3.58 -11.60 -28.26
CA THR A 373 -2.24 -11.06 -28.06
C THR A 373 -2.24 -9.57 -28.36
N ILE A 374 -1.65 -8.78 -27.45
CA ILE A 374 -1.50 -7.34 -27.58
C ILE A 374 -0.04 -6.99 -27.28
N ASP A 375 0.59 -6.23 -28.16
CA ASP A 375 1.94 -5.71 -27.96
C ASP A 375 1.85 -4.28 -27.44
N ASP A 376 2.22 -4.08 -26.18
CA ASP A 376 2.35 -2.76 -25.57
C ASP A 376 3.78 -2.28 -25.80
N THR A 377 3.97 -1.60 -26.93
CA THR A 377 5.28 -1.10 -27.37
C THR A 377 5.36 0.40 -27.12
N THR A 378 6.53 0.87 -26.73
CA THR A 378 6.80 2.31 -26.60
C THR A 378 7.05 2.89 -28.00
N ALA A 379 5.99 3.27 -28.71
CA ALA A 379 6.11 4.02 -29.97
C ALA A 379 6.44 5.50 -29.72
#